data_AF-A0A1K1P757-F1
#
_entry.id   AF-A0A1K1P757-F1
#
_cell.length_a   1.000
_cell.length_b   1.000
_cell.length_c   1.000
_cell.angle_alpha   90.00
_cell.angle_beta   90.00
_cell.angle_gamma   90.00
#
_symmetry.space_group_name_H-M   'P 1'
#
loop_
_entity.id
_entity.type
_entity.pdbx_description
1 polymer ?
#
loop_
_entity_poly.entity_id
_entity_poly.type
_entity_poly.pdbx_seq_one_letter_code
_entity_poly.pdbx_strand_id
1 'polypeptide(L)' 'MDKSIDTVRSKSEHKGVSLPVVATIQEVEELTNLREFTIRNLIKQGKIIAMRSGNGKHGKYLINLESVRDYLNAPW' A
#
# COMPACT_ATOMS: atom_id res chain seq x y z
N MET A 1 17.46 11.22 -49.00
CA MET A 1 16.51 12.03 -48.22
C MET A 1 15.18 11.30 -48.37
N ASP A 2 14.59 10.64 -47.39
CA ASP A 2 14.81 10.57 -45.95
C ASP A 2 14.63 9.12 -45.46
N LYS A 3 15.62 8.61 -44.73
CA LYS A 3 15.45 7.46 -43.85
C LYS A 3 14.96 8.01 -42.52
N SER A 4 13.67 7.95 -42.22
CA SER A 4 13.18 8.24 -40.85
C SER A 4 11.71 7.84 -40.69
N ILE A 5 11.48 6.77 -39.93
CA ILE A 5 10.36 6.63 -38.98
C ILE A 5 10.62 5.44 -38.01
N ASP A 6 11.49 4.48 -38.36
CA ASP A 6 11.75 3.30 -37.53
C ASP A 6 12.75 3.49 -36.37
N THR A 7 12.73 4.59 -35.60
CA THR A 7 13.80 4.78 -34.56
C THR A 7 13.39 5.29 -33.19
N VAL A 8 12.11 5.52 -32.84
CA VAL A 8 11.82 5.84 -31.43
C VAL A 8 10.53 5.22 -30.90
N ARG A 9 10.43 3.90 -30.98
CA ARG A 9 9.61 3.14 -30.02
C ARG A 9 10.54 2.58 -28.95
N SER A 10 11.12 3.48 -28.13
CA SER A 10 11.85 3.09 -26.94
C SER A 10 10.90 2.33 -26.02
N LYS A 11 11.01 0.99 -26.02
CA LYS A 11 10.50 0.16 -24.92
C LYS A 11 11.20 0.64 -23.66
N SER A 12 10.54 1.47 -22.87
CA SER A 12 10.97 1.74 -21.51
C SER A 12 10.74 0.45 -20.71
N GLU A 13 11.80 -0.33 -20.53
CA GLU A 13 11.83 -1.40 -19.54
C GLU A 13 11.62 -0.77 -18.15
N HIS A 14 10.36 -0.72 -17.71
CA HIS A 14 10.07 -0.46 -16.31
C HIS A 14 10.61 -1.67 -15.53
N LYS A 15 11.80 -1.52 -14.93
CA LYS A 15 12.27 -2.41 -13.86
C LYS A 15 11.07 -2.66 -12.94
N GLY A 16 10.62 -3.92 -12.84
CA GLY A 16 9.34 -4.28 -12.24
C GLY A 16 9.18 -3.66 -10.86
N VAL A 17 8.47 -2.53 -10.79
CA VAL A 17 8.16 -1.86 -9.53
C VAL A 17 7.05 -2.66 -8.88
N SER A 18 7.38 -3.41 -7.83
CA SER A 18 6.37 -4.02 -6.98
C SER A 18 5.65 -2.89 -6.24
N LEU A 19 4.37 -2.72 -6.52
CA LEU A 19 3.54 -1.76 -5.79
C LEU A 19 3.28 -2.29 -4.37
N PRO A 20 3.28 -1.43 -3.35
CA PRO A 20 2.93 -1.85 -2.00
C PRO A 20 1.47 -2.30 -1.96
N VAL A 21 1.23 -3.47 -1.35
CA VAL A 21 -0.13 -3.96 -1.12
C VAL A 21 -0.72 -3.23 0.08
N VAL A 22 -1.86 -2.58 -0.14
CA VAL A 22 -2.54 -1.79 0.88
C VAL A 22 -3.96 -2.27 1.10
N ALA A 23 -4.45 -2.15 2.33
CA ALA A 23 -5.79 -2.51 2.73
C ALA A 23 -6.42 -1.44 3.62
N THR A 24 -7.73 -1.34 3.61
CA THR A 24 -8.49 -0.53 4.56
C THR A 24 -8.47 -1.14 5.96
N ILE A 25 -8.86 -0.38 6.98
CA ILE A 25 -8.98 -0.91 8.35
C ILE A 25 -9.88 -2.15 8.40
N GLN A 26 -11.03 -2.11 7.73
CA GLN A 26 -11.99 -3.22 7.73
C GLN A 26 -11.38 -4.49 7.12
N GLU A 27 -10.69 -4.37 5.98
CA GLU A 27 -10.01 -5.51 5.36
C GLU A 27 -8.89 -6.06 6.27
N VAL A 28 -8.17 -5.21 7.02
CA VAL A 28 -7.18 -5.68 8.00
C VAL A 28 -7.84 -6.38 9.20
N GLU A 29 -9.02 -5.94 9.65
CA GLU A 29 -9.80 -6.67 10.67
C GLU A 29 -10.24 -8.04 10.17
N GLU A 30 -10.56 -8.19 8.88
CA GLU A 30 -10.95 -9.49 8.30
C GLU A 30 -9.76 -10.43 8.13
N LEU A 31 -8.56 -9.88 7.90
CA LEU A 31 -7.31 -10.64 7.72
C LEU A 31 -6.61 -11.00 9.04
N THR A 32 -6.99 -10.37 10.15
CA THR A 32 -6.29 -10.49 11.43
C THR A 32 -7.30 -10.69 12.57
N ASN A 33 -6.82 -10.98 13.78
CA ASN A 33 -7.67 -10.95 14.98
C ASN A 33 -7.66 -9.57 15.67
N LEU A 34 -7.26 -8.50 14.96
CA LEU A 34 -7.24 -7.15 15.50
C LEU A 34 -8.56 -6.45 15.23
N ARG A 35 -8.99 -5.63 16.19
CA ARG A 35 -10.16 -4.75 16.07
C ARG A 35 -9.75 -3.38 15.55
N GLU A 36 -10.67 -2.64 14.93
CA GLU A 36 -10.46 -1.29 14.39
C GLU A 36 -9.79 -0.36 15.40
N PHE A 37 -10.25 -0.39 16.65
CA PHE A 37 -9.66 0.43 17.73
C PHE A 37 -8.17 0.14 17.91
N THR A 38 -7.79 -1.13 17.94
CA THR A 38 -6.40 -1.57 18.07
C THR A 38 -5.59 -1.15 16.86
N ILE A 39 -6.09 -1.39 15.64
CA ILE A 39 -5.42 -1.01 14.39
C ILE A 39 -5.16 0.51 14.37
N ARG A 40 -6.16 1.33 14.71
CA ARG A 40 -6.00 2.79 14.80
C ARG A 40 -4.94 3.21 15.83
N ASN A 41 -4.87 2.53 16.96
CA ASN A 41 -3.83 2.81 17.96
C ASN A 41 -2.44 2.43 17.47
N LEU A 42 -2.30 1.31 16.75
CA LEU A 42 -1.02 0.92 16.14
C LEU A 42 -0.54 1.93 15.11
N ILE A 43 -1.45 2.44 14.28
CA ILE A 43 -1.16 3.53 13.32
C ILE A 43 -0.69 4.79 14.07
N LYS A 44 -1.41 5.21 15.11
CA LYS A 44 -1.04 6.40 15.92
C LYS A 44 0.30 6.24 16.62
N GLN A 45 0.65 5.02 17.04
CA GLN A 45 1.93 4.68 17.66
C GLN A 45 3.06 4.55 16.64
N GLY A 46 2.78 4.61 15.33
CA GLY A 46 3.77 4.42 14.26
C GLY A 46 4.25 2.96 14.12
N LYS A 47 3.56 2.00 14.73
CA LYS A 47 3.92 0.57 14.69
C LYS A 47 3.56 -0.11 13.39
N ILE A 48 2.53 0.40 12.70
CA ILE A 48 2.16 -0.02 11.35
C ILE A 48 1.99 1.23 10.48
N ILE A 49 2.37 1.11 9.22
CA ILE A 49 2.43 2.22 8.27
C ILE A 49 1.07 2.35 7.59
N ALA A 50 0.49 3.54 7.62
CA ALA A 50 -0.73 3.84 6.89
C ALA A 50 -0.68 5.24 6.30
N MET A 51 -1.30 5.39 5.13
CA MET A 51 -1.56 6.68 4.50
C MET A 51 -3.03 7.03 4.64
N ARG A 52 -3.32 8.32 4.75
CA ARG A 52 -4.70 8.81 4.76
C ARG A 52 -5.13 9.13 3.34
N SER A 53 -6.19 8.47 2.88
CA SER A 53 -6.81 8.73 1.58
C SER A 53 -8.09 9.54 1.76
N GLY A 54 -8.16 10.70 1.11
CA GLY A 54 -9.28 11.63 1.19
C GLY A 54 -9.20 12.62 2.36
N ASN A 55 -10.05 13.66 2.28
CA ASN A 55 -10.06 14.78 3.22
C ASN A 55 -11.23 14.69 4.22
N GLY A 56 -11.09 15.38 5.37
CA GLY A 56 -12.17 15.52 6.34
C GLY A 56 -12.58 14.22 7.04
N LYS A 57 -13.77 14.18 7.64
CA LYS A 57 -14.26 13.07 8.49
C LYS A 57 -14.41 11.72 7.76
N HIS A 58 -14.46 11.73 6.43
CA HIS A 58 -14.64 10.54 5.60
C HIS A 58 -13.33 9.98 5.03
N GLY A 59 -12.19 10.61 5.34
CA GLY A 59 -10.89 10.08 4.93
C GLY A 59 -10.65 8.68 5.50
N LYS A 60 -10.23 7.75 4.65
CA LYS A 60 -9.93 6.36 5.01
C LYS A 60 -8.43 6.20 5.27
N TYR A 61 -8.07 5.16 6.01
CA TYR A 61 -6.68 4.71 6.08
C TYR A 61 -6.46 3.63 5.02
N LEU A 62 -5.39 3.76 4.26
CA LEU A 62 -4.82 2.70 3.44
C LEU A 62 -3.55 2.23 4.16
N ILE A 63 -3.61 1.03 4.73
CA ILE A 63 -2.59 0.43 5.59
C ILE A 63 -1.69 -0.44 4.73
N ASN A 64 -0.37 -0.28 4.86
CA ASN A 64 0.59 -1.17 4.22
C ASN A 64 0.55 -2.55 4.90
N LEU A 65 0.13 -3.59 4.17
CA LEU A 65 0.01 -4.94 4.71
C LEU A 65 1.35 -5.54 5.14
N GLU A 66 2.45 -5.18 4.50
CA GLU A 66 3.78 -5.65 4.90
C GLU A 66 4.13 -5.17 6.31
N SER A 67 3.84 -3.91 6.64
CA SER A 67 4.07 -3.40 7.99
C SER A 67 3.19 -4.07 9.05
N VAL A 68 1.98 -4.51 8.68
CA VAL A 68 1.09 -5.27 9.56
C VAL A 68 1.65 -6.68 9.77
N ARG A 69 2.10 -7.32 8.69
CA ARG A 69 2.74 -8.63 8.72
C ARG A 69 3.96 -8.63 9.63
N ASP A 70 4.84 -7.65 9.44
CA ASP A 70 6.06 -7.50 10.22
C ASP A 70 5.74 -7.25 11.70
N TYR A 71 4.74 -6.42 12.00
CA TYR A 71 4.31 -6.17 13.38
C TYR A 71 3.78 -7.44 14.07
N LEU A 72 3.04 -8.28 13.34
CA LEU A 72 2.43 -9.50 13.87
C LEU A 72 3.35 -10.72 13.82
N ASN A 73 4.53 -10.62 13.20
CA ASN A 73 5.41 -11.75 12.88
C ASN A 73 4.66 -12.88 12.14
N ALA A 74 3.94 -12.45 11.11
CA ALA A 74 2.99 -13.21 10.34
C ALA A 74 3.63 -13.93 9.11
N PRO A 75 3.36 -15.22 8.85
CA PRO A 75 3.93 -15.95 7.69
C PRO A 75 3.43 -15.60 6.26
N TRP A 76 2.56 -14.61 6.06
CA TRP A 76 1.93 -14.30 4.76
C TRP A 76 2.32 -12.91 4.26
#